data_AF-B2WHS6-F1
#
_entry.id   AF-B2WHS6-F1
#
_cell.length_a   1.000
_cell.length_b   1.000
_cell.length_c   1.000
_cell.angle_alpha   90.00
_cell.angle_beta   90.00
_cell.angle_gamma   90.00
#
_symmetry.space_group_name_H-M   'P 1'
#
loop_
_entity.id
_entity.type
_entity.pdbx_description
1 polymer ?
#
loop_
_entity_poly.entity_id
_entity_poly.type
_entity_poly.pdbx_seq_one_letter_code
_entity_poly.pdbx_strand_id
1 'polypeptide(L)'
;MSPSSPHTNPHHIPRTALLSKILSVVLPSQYSTISTRFSKIARLHHSTRHDPLATDRADALNALRVELGIFEKNLSDYTDLVDGINIMDIAELYVVAGMRRREALEMAKANREGLEGSLGVMGKRVREVRTGLRSWSCLRV
;
A
#
# COMPACT_ATOMS: atom_id res chain seq x y z
N MET A 1 12.67 -53.79 22.83
CA MET A 1 13.18 -52.71 21.95
C MET A 1 11.98 -52.14 21.23
N SER A 2 11.54 -50.94 21.60
CA SER A 2 10.37 -50.27 21.00
C SER A 2 10.86 -49.29 19.92
N PRO A 3 10.19 -49.21 18.76
CA PRO A 3 10.62 -48.34 17.67
C PRO A 3 10.27 -46.89 17.99
N SER A 4 11.24 -46.00 17.78
CA SER A 4 11.11 -44.55 17.94
C SER A 4 10.15 -43.99 16.90
N SER A 5 9.10 -43.28 17.34
CA SER A 5 8.19 -42.54 16.46
C SER A 5 8.94 -41.47 15.66
N PRO A 6 8.62 -41.25 14.37
CA PRO A 6 9.16 -40.13 13.62
C PRO A 6 8.59 -38.83 14.20
N HIS A 7 9.48 -37.95 14.67
CA HIS A 7 9.13 -36.59 15.04
C HIS A 7 8.46 -35.90 13.84
N THR A 8 7.18 -35.60 13.97
CA THR A 8 6.42 -34.79 13.03
C THR A 8 7.06 -33.39 13.01
N ASN A 9 7.81 -33.12 11.95
CA ASN A 9 8.45 -31.84 11.71
C ASN A 9 7.33 -30.77 11.64
N PRO A 10 7.31 -29.75 12.51
CA PRO A 10 6.27 -28.72 12.48
C PRO A 10 6.33 -28.05 11.12
N HIS A 11 5.19 -28.05 10.41
CA HIS A 11 5.02 -27.54 9.05
C HIS A 11 5.87 -26.31 8.75
N HIS A 12 7.07 -26.53 8.19
CA HIS A 12 7.93 -25.48 7.71
C HIS A 12 7.28 -24.99 6.42
N ILE A 13 6.40 -23.99 6.52
CA ILE A 13 5.90 -23.28 5.33
C ILE A 13 7.15 -22.83 4.58
N PRO A 14 7.37 -23.28 3.33
CA PRO A 14 8.55 -22.88 2.58
C PRO A 14 8.56 -21.35 2.51
N ARG A 15 9.73 -20.73 2.75
CA ARG A 15 9.90 -19.27 2.68
C ARG A 15 9.28 -18.69 1.39
N THR A 16 9.41 -19.43 0.29
CA THR A 16 8.84 -19.14 -1.03
C THR A 16 7.31 -19.15 -1.06
N ALA A 17 6.63 -20.02 -0.31
CA ALA A 17 5.17 -20.05 -0.21
C ALA A 17 4.63 -18.84 0.57
N LEU A 18 5.34 -18.41 1.63
CA LEU A 18 5.00 -17.19 2.36
C LEU A 18 5.19 -15.94 1.49
N LEU A 19 6.35 -15.84 0.81
CA LEU A 19 6.63 -14.76 -0.13
C LEU A 19 5.61 -14.71 -1.27
N SER A 20 5.27 -15.87 -1.85
CA SER A 20 4.24 -15.96 -2.88
C SER A 20 2.88 -15.44 -2.40
N LYS A 21 2.47 -15.78 -1.17
CA LYS A 21 1.23 -15.24 -0.56
C LYS A 21 1.31 -13.73 -0.35
N ILE A 22 2.45 -13.22 0.12
CA ILE A 22 2.65 -11.78 0.33
C ILE A 22 2.50 -11.03 -1.00
N LEU A 23 3.21 -11.49 -2.02
CA LEU A 23 3.25 -10.83 -3.34
C LEU A 23 1.94 -10.98 -4.12
N SER A 24 1.28 -12.13 -4.01
CA SER A 24 0.08 -12.43 -4.83
C SER A 24 -1.23 -12.01 -4.16
N VAL A 25 -1.26 -11.87 -2.83
CA VAL A 25 -2.50 -11.62 -2.08
C VAL A 25 -2.39 -10.36 -1.22
N VAL A 26 -1.37 -10.27 -0.36
CA VAL A 26 -1.31 -9.20 0.65
C VAL A 26 -1.03 -7.85 0.00
N LEU A 27 0.03 -7.74 -0.81
CA LEU A 27 0.39 -6.50 -1.49
C LEU A 27 -0.72 -5.99 -2.42
N PRO A 28 -1.30 -6.80 -3.33
CA PRO A 28 -2.38 -6.32 -4.18
C PRO A 28 -3.62 -5.85 -3.40
N SER A 29 -3.97 -6.55 -2.32
CA SER A 29 -5.11 -6.18 -1.46
C SER A 29 -4.89 -4.84 -0.75
N GLN A 30 -3.70 -4.64 -0.17
CA GLN A 30 -3.38 -3.37 0.47
C GLN A 30 -3.29 -2.22 -0.54
N TYR A 31 -2.71 -2.46 -1.73
CA TYR A 31 -2.67 -1.46 -2.80
C TYR A 31 -4.09 -1.06 -3.26
N SER A 32 -4.98 -2.04 -3.43
CA SER A 32 -6.40 -1.79 -3.75
C SER A 32 -7.09 -0.94 -2.67
N THR A 33 -6.81 -1.22 -1.40
CA THR A 33 -7.32 -0.44 -0.27
C THR A 33 -6.83 1.02 -0.32
N ILE A 34 -5.54 1.23 -0.60
CA ILE A 34 -4.94 2.56 -0.77
C ILE A 34 -5.60 3.29 -1.94
N SER A 35 -5.69 2.65 -3.11
CA SER A 35 -6.29 3.25 -4.32
C SER A 35 -7.76 3.65 -4.13
N THR A 36 -8.54 2.78 -3.47
CA THR A 36 -9.94 3.05 -3.14
C THR A 36 -10.06 4.28 -2.22
N ARG A 37 -9.21 4.37 -1.20
CA ARG A 37 -9.20 5.52 -0.29
C ARG A 37 -8.72 6.80 -0.96
N PHE A 38 -7.72 6.71 -1.82
CA PHE A 38 -7.26 7.85 -2.61
C PHE A 38 -8.41 8.44 -3.44
N SER A 39 -9.20 7.57 -4.08
CA SER A 39 -10.41 7.97 -4.82
C SER A 39 -11.47 8.61 -3.93
N LYS A 40 -11.67 8.05 -2.72
CA LYS A 40 -12.58 8.63 -1.72
C LYS A 40 -12.13 10.02 -1.25
N ILE A 41 -10.83 10.20 -1.00
CA ILE A 41 -10.23 11.50 -0.65
C ILE A 41 -10.48 12.53 -1.76
N ALA A 42 -10.27 12.16 -3.02
CA ALA A 42 -10.52 13.05 -4.15
C ALA A 42 -12.00 13.50 -4.21
N ARG A 43 -12.93 12.56 -4.01
CA ARG A 43 -14.38 12.86 -3.95
C ARG A 43 -14.73 13.78 -2.79
N LEU A 44 -14.25 13.46 -1.59
CA LEU A 44 -14.52 14.28 -0.39
C LEU A 44 -13.93 15.68 -0.53
N HIS A 45 -12.71 15.80 -1.08
CA HIS A 45 -12.11 17.10 -1.36
C HIS A 45 -12.92 17.91 -2.38
N HIS A 46 -13.51 17.27 -3.39
CA HIS A 46 -14.46 17.94 -4.28
C HIS A 46 -15.72 18.39 -3.53
N SER A 47 -16.36 17.51 -2.76
CA SER A 47 -17.54 17.82 -1.94
C SER A 47 -17.33 18.98 -0.97
N THR A 48 -16.15 19.07 -0.31
CA THR A 48 -15.85 20.20 0.59
C THR A 48 -15.87 21.57 -0.11
N ARG A 49 -15.65 21.60 -1.43
CA ARG A 49 -15.61 22.82 -2.24
C ARG A 49 -16.94 23.13 -2.91
N HIS A 50 -17.67 22.10 -3.33
CA HIS A 50 -18.77 22.24 -4.29
C HIS A 50 -20.14 21.83 -3.76
N ASP A 51 -20.23 21.20 -2.58
CA ASP A 51 -21.53 20.84 -2.02
C ASP A 51 -22.34 22.12 -1.70
N PRO A 52 -23.62 22.18 -2.10
CA PRO A 52 -24.43 23.39 -2.01
C PRO A 52 -24.75 23.75 -0.56
N LEU A 53 -24.92 22.76 0.31
CA LEU A 53 -25.26 22.97 1.72
C LEU A 53 -23.99 23.14 2.58
N ALA A 54 -24.04 24.08 3.52
CA ALA A 54 -22.93 24.32 4.45
C ALA A 54 -22.70 23.13 5.40
N THR A 55 -23.77 22.43 5.79
CA THR A 55 -23.72 21.20 6.59
C THR A 55 -22.97 20.09 5.85
N ASP A 56 -23.33 19.84 4.59
CA ASP A 56 -22.73 18.79 3.78
C ASP A 56 -21.23 19.05 3.55
N ARG A 57 -20.86 20.32 3.32
CA ARG A 57 -19.44 20.73 3.25
C ARG A 57 -18.69 20.48 4.55
N ALA A 58 -19.32 20.70 5.71
CA ALA A 58 -18.71 20.46 7.01
C ALA A 58 -18.54 18.95 7.29
N ASP A 59 -19.54 18.15 6.94
CA ASP A 59 -19.49 16.69 7.05
C ASP A 59 -18.43 16.09 6.12
N ALA A 60 -18.38 16.56 4.87
CA ALA A 60 -17.34 16.20 3.92
C ALA A 60 -15.94 16.56 4.43
N LEU A 61 -15.78 17.71 5.10
CA LEU A 61 -14.50 18.14 5.67
C LEU A 61 -14.06 17.25 6.82
N ASN A 62 -14.98 16.89 7.71
CA ASN A 62 -14.71 15.97 8.81
C ASN A 62 -14.33 14.57 8.28
N ALA A 63 -15.10 14.04 7.33
CA ALA A 63 -14.80 12.77 6.68
C ALA A 63 -13.44 12.81 5.96
N LEU A 64 -13.12 13.92 5.27
CA LEU A 64 -11.84 14.11 4.59
C LEU A 64 -10.67 14.06 5.57
N ARG A 65 -10.76 14.72 6.73
CA ARG A 65 -9.71 14.68 7.77
C ARG A 65 -9.45 13.26 8.26
N VAL A 66 -10.51 12.50 8.52
CA VAL A 66 -10.42 11.10 8.95
C VAL A 66 -9.76 10.24 7.86
N GLU A 67 -10.23 10.33 6.62
CA GLU A 67 -9.69 9.53 5.52
C GLU A 67 -8.23 9.88 5.20
N LEU A 68 -7.83 11.15 5.32
CA LEU A 68 -6.42 11.54 5.17
C LEU A 68 -5.53 10.87 6.22
N GLY A 69 -5.98 10.79 7.48
CA GLY A 69 -5.22 10.11 8.54
C GLY A 69 -5.10 8.60 8.30
N ILE A 70 -6.21 7.95 7.91
CA ILE A 70 -6.20 6.52 7.60
C ILE A 70 -5.34 6.22 6.37
N PHE A 71 -5.40 7.08 5.34
CA PHE A 71 -4.61 6.91 4.12
C PHE A 71 -3.12 6.96 4.40
N GLU A 72 -2.66 7.90 5.22
CA GLU A 72 -1.24 7.99 5.58
C GLU A 72 -0.76 6.76 6.34
N LYS A 73 -1.57 6.26 7.28
CA LYS A 73 -1.26 5.01 7.97
C LYS A 73 -1.13 3.86 6.96
N ASN A 74 -2.11 3.68 6.07
CA ASN A 74 -2.05 2.61 5.08
C ASN A 74 -0.85 2.75 4.15
N LEU A 75 -0.46 3.98 3.79
CA LEU A 75 0.72 4.23 2.97
C LEU A 75 2.00 3.85 3.71
N SER A 76 2.10 4.18 5.01
CA SER A 76 3.21 3.77 5.87
C SER A 76 3.28 2.24 5.97
N ASP A 77 2.17 1.60 6.37
CA ASP A 77 2.09 0.14 6.53
C ASP A 77 2.48 -0.59 5.23
N TYR A 78 2.07 -0.05 4.08
CA TYR A 78 2.43 -0.61 2.77
C TYR A 78 3.91 -0.40 2.42
N THR A 79 4.46 0.78 2.72
CA THR A 79 5.88 1.10 2.48
C THR A 79 6.76 0.18 3.32
N ASP A 80 6.45 0.04 4.61
CA ASP A 80 7.18 -0.85 5.53
C ASP A 80 7.15 -2.30 5.05
N LEU A 81 6.02 -2.74 4.49
CA LEU A 81 5.88 -4.09 3.94
C LEU A 81 6.69 -4.29 2.66
N VAL A 82 6.74 -3.29 1.77
CA VAL A 82 7.57 -3.32 0.55
C VAL A 82 9.05 -3.30 0.89
N ASP A 83 9.47 -2.44 1.82
CA ASP A 83 10.86 -2.31 2.26
C ASP A 83 11.37 -3.58 2.98
N GLY A 84 10.46 -4.31 3.64
CA GLY A 84 10.75 -5.60 4.25
C GLY A 84 10.98 -6.75 3.26
N ILE A 85 10.68 -6.56 1.96
CA ILE A 85 10.87 -7.61 0.95
C ILE A 85 12.26 -7.49 0.31
N ASN A 86 13.04 -8.56 0.42
CA ASN A 86 14.31 -8.66 -0.27
C ASN A 86 14.08 -8.82 -1.78
N ILE A 87 14.69 -7.94 -2.58
CA ILE A 87 14.54 -7.95 -4.03
C ILE A 87 15.08 -9.21 -4.68
N MET A 88 16.07 -9.85 -4.05
CA MET A 88 16.61 -11.13 -4.51
C MET A 88 15.57 -12.25 -4.40
N ASP A 89 14.72 -12.22 -3.38
CA ASP A 89 13.65 -13.21 -3.19
C ASP A 89 12.58 -13.07 -4.27
N ILE A 90 12.27 -11.83 -4.69
CA ILE A 90 11.37 -11.55 -5.83
C ILE A 90 12.00 -12.06 -7.13
N ALA A 91 13.29 -11.77 -7.36
CA ALA A 91 13.99 -12.24 -8.55
C ALA A 91 14.01 -13.78 -8.61
N GLU A 92 14.21 -14.46 -7.48
CA GLU A 92 14.17 -15.92 -7.42
C GLU A 92 12.80 -16.49 -7.81
N LEU A 93 11.70 -15.83 -7.43
CA LEU A 93 10.37 -16.24 -7.88
C LEU A 93 10.21 -16.15 -9.40
N TYR A 94 10.75 -15.10 -10.05
CA TYR A 94 10.75 -15.02 -11.51
C TYR A 94 11.62 -16.10 -12.14
N VAL A 95 12.75 -16.46 -11.52
CA VAL A 95 13.60 -17.56 -11.98
C VAL A 95 12.85 -18.90 -11.91
N VAL A 96 12.15 -19.16 -10.81
CA VAL A 96 11.31 -20.36 -10.66
C VAL A 96 10.18 -20.38 -11.70
N ALA A 97 9.66 -19.21 -12.09
CA ALA A 97 8.68 -19.08 -13.16
C ALA A 97 9.27 -19.22 -14.59
N GLY A 98 10.57 -19.51 -14.73
CA GLY A 98 11.24 -19.77 -16.00
C GLY A 98 12.00 -18.60 -16.61
N MET A 99 12.11 -17.47 -15.91
CA MET A 99 12.87 -16.31 -16.38
C MET A 99 14.39 -16.50 -16.16
N ARG A 100 15.22 -15.94 -17.06
CA ARG A 100 16.68 -15.95 -16.87
C ARG A 100 17.05 -15.06 -15.68
N ARG A 101 18.04 -15.47 -14.87
CA ARG A 101 18.46 -14.76 -13.64
C ARG A 101 18.67 -13.25 -13.82
N ARG A 102 19.33 -12.84 -14.90
CA ARG A 102 19.57 -11.41 -15.19
C ARG A 102 18.26 -10.66 -15.44
N GLU A 103 17.38 -11.22 -16.27
CA GLU A 103 16.08 -10.62 -16.60
C GLU A 103 15.18 -10.58 -15.37
N ALA A 104 15.20 -11.64 -14.54
CA ALA A 104 14.45 -11.72 -13.29
C ALA A 104 14.84 -10.61 -12.30
N LEU A 105 16.14 -10.34 -12.16
CA LEU A 105 16.63 -9.28 -11.28
C LEU A 105 16.23 -7.89 -11.79
N GLU A 106 16.38 -7.63 -13.09
CA GLU A 106 15.98 -6.35 -13.68
C GLU A 106 14.46 -6.14 -13.59
N MET A 107 13.66 -7.19 -13.77
CA MET A 107 12.21 -7.13 -13.57
C MET A 107 11.83 -6.84 -12.12
N ALA A 108 12.51 -7.48 -11.16
CA ALA A 108 12.27 -7.22 -9.74
C ALA A 108 12.59 -5.76 -9.36
N LYS A 109 13.69 -5.19 -9.89
CA LYS A 109 14.04 -3.77 -9.71
C LYS A 109 13.00 -2.84 -10.32
N ALA A 110 12.65 -3.05 -11.59
CA ALA A 110 11.67 -2.22 -12.28
C ALA A 110 10.31 -2.21 -11.56
N ASN A 111 9.87 -3.37 -11.05
CA ASN A 111 8.63 -3.47 -10.29
C ASN A 111 8.69 -2.71 -8.96
N ARG A 112 9.83 -2.78 -8.26
CA ARG A 112 10.04 -2.00 -7.03
C ARG A 112 10.00 -0.50 -7.32
N GLU A 113 10.74 -0.03 -8.32
CA GLU A 113 10.78 1.37 -8.71
C GLU A 113 9.42 1.91 -9.15
N GLY A 114 8.68 1.14 -9.96
CA GLY A 114 7.33 1.52 -10.39
C GLY A 114 6.34 1.64 -9.22
N LEU A 115 6.51 0.77 -8.21
CA LEU A 115 5.70 0.81 -7.00
C LEU A 115 6.02 2.04 -6.14
N GLU A 116 7.30 2.26 -5.83
CA GLU A 116 7.78 3.42 -5.08
C GLU A 116 7.36 4.74 -5.76
N GLY A 117 7.48 4.82 -7.08
CA GLY A 117 7.04 5.98 -7.86
C GLY A 117 5.53 6.24 -7.73
N SER A 118 4.71 5.20 -7.86
CA SER A 118 3.25 5.31 -7.74
C SER A 118 2.81 5.78 -6.35
N LEU A 119 3.39 5.18 -5.30
CA LEU A 119 3.13 5.56 -3.91
C LEU A 119 3.61 6.99 -3.62
N GLY A 120 4.77 7.38 -4.16
CA GLY A 120 5.31 8.72 -4.03
C GLY A 120 4.36 9.79 -4.60
N VAL A 121 3.77 9.54 -5.76
CA VAL A 121 2.78 10.44 -6.38
C VAL A 121 1.51 10.54 -5.54
N MET A 122 0.98 9.42 -5.05
CA MET A 122 -0.22 9.42 -4.20
C MET A 122 0.04 10.16 -2.88
N GLY A 123 1.17 9.88 -2.22
CA GLY A 123 1.57 10.55 -0.98
C GLY A 123 1.77 12.06 -1.17
N LYS A 124 2.35 12.50 -2.29
CA LYS A 124 2.50 13.92 -2.61
C LYS A 124 1.13 14.61 -2.75
N ARG A 125 0.21 14.04 -3.52
CA ARG A 125 -1.13 14.61 -3.73
C ARG A 125 -1.93 14.70 -2.42
N VAL A 126 -1.82 13.69 -1.56
CA VAL A 126 -2.48 13.71 -0.24
C VAL A 126 -1.91 14.81 0.67
N ARG A 127 -0.59 15.01 0.66
CA ARG A 127 0.04 16.13 1.37
C ARG A 127 -0.44 17.48 0.85
N GLU A 128 -0.56 17.65 -0.47
CA GLU A 128 -1.08 18.88 -1.08
C GLU A 128 -2.52 19.17 -0.63
N VAL A 129 -3.41 18.17 -0.63
CA VAL A 129 -4.78 18.30 -0.12
C VAL A 129 -4.78 18.72 1.35
N ARG A 130 -3.94 18.09 2.18
CA ARG A 130 -3.85 18.43 3.60
C ARG A 130 -3.33 19.85 3.84
N THR A 131 -2.31 20.29 3.12
CA THR A 131 -1.79 21.66 3.21
C THR A 131 -2.86 22.67 2.79
N GLY A 132 -3.60 22.37 1.73
CA GLY A 132 -4.77 23.16 1.30
C GLY A 132 -5.81 23.32 2.42
N LEU A 133 -6.15 22.24 3.13
CA LEU A 133 -7.08 22.30 4.26
C LEU A 133 -6.60 23.19 5.40
N ARG A 134 -5.30 23.16 5.74
CA ARG A 134 -4.74 24.04 6.78
C ARG A 134 -4.83 25.50 6.38
N SER A 135 -4.54 25.83 5.11
CA SER A 135 -4.63 27.21 4.60
C SER A 135 -6.05 27.78 4.69
N TRP A 136 -7.08 26.95 4.45
CA TRP A 136 -8.48 27.38 4.56
C TRP A 136 -8.95 27.54 5.99
N SER A 137 -8.34 26.81 6.92
CA SER A 137 -8.64 26.94 8.35
C SER A 137 -8.18 28.31 8.87
N CYS A 138 -7.15 28.92 8.25
CA CYS A 138 -6.65 30.26 8.59
C CYS A 138 -7.41 31.41 7.89
N LEU A 139 -8.17 31.15 6.83
CA LEU A 139 -8.92 32.16 6.07
C LEU A 139 -10.38 32.34 6.54
N ARG A 140 -10.82 31.59 7.57
CA ARG A 140 -12.14 31.74 8.22
C ARG A 140 -12.03 32.27 9.65
N VAL A 141 -11.18 33.26 9.88
CA VAL A 141 -11.21 34.12 11.09
C VAL A 141 -11.62 35.51 10.67
#